data_AF-A0A949ICD8-F1
#
_entry.id   AF-A0A949ICD8-F1
#
_cell.length_a   1.000
_cell.length_b   1.000
_cell.length_c   1.000
_cell.angle_alpha   90.00
_cell.angle_beta   90.00
_cell.angle_gamma   90.00
#
_symmetry.space_group_name_H-M   'P 1'
#
loop_
_entity.id
_entity.type
_entity.pdbx_description
1 polymer ?
#
loop_
_entity_poly.entity_id
_entity_poly.type
_entity_poly.pdbx_seq_one_letter_code
_entity_poly.pdbx_strand_id
1 'polypeptide(L)'
;MWRGYRLPNGKLGCAAALSNVFKPAGITTVGRPLVTVLRKQLLSKGGQDKLVGVFSEIIVRNGEGGEISDAALRKDCKPGDILLAFSSSPRNLNGGTSAHCGIMGKCSSGSYIVYTNNYIDGIWTEIEIHQMFDCYPYLQLLRPRGK
;
A
#
# COMPACT_ATOMS: atom_id res chain seq x y z
N MET A 1 15.49 -5.37 -6.83
CA MET A 1 15.80 -6.82 -6.81
C MET A 1 15.03 -7.50 -5.66
N TRP A 2 14.00 -8.30 -5.99
CA TRP A 2 13.10 -9.00 -5.05
C TRP A 2 13.76 -10.13 -4.24
N ARG A 3 15.01 -10.47 -4.58
CA ARG A 3 15.78 -11.63 -4.08
C ARG A 3 15.95 -11.64 -2.55
N GLY A 4 15.92 -10.48 -1.89
CA GLY A 4 15.99 -10.39 -0.43
C GLY A 4 14.79 -11.01 0.31
N TYR A 5 13.66 -11.23 -0.38
CA TYR A 5 12.46 -11.85 0.18
C TYR A 5 12.17 -13.24 -0.40
N ARG A 6 13.11 -13.83 -1.17
CA ARG A 6 12.96 -15.13 -1.85
C ARG A 6 11.70 -15.25 -2.72
N LEU A 7 11.23 -14.14 -3.27
CA LEU A 7 10.08 -14.14 -4.17
C LEU A 7 10.52 -14.42 -5.61
N PRO A 8 9.86 -15.37 -6.32
CA PRO A 8 10.29 -15.80 -7.64
C PRO A 8 10.11 -14.73 -8.73
N ASN A 9 9.19 -13.78 -8.55
CA ASN A 9 8.94 -12.64 -9.43
C ASN A 9 8.22 -11.51 -8.67
N GLY A 10 8.06 -10.34 -9.30
CA GLY A 10 7.41 -9.20 -8.66
C GLY A 10 5.89 -9.35 -8.47
N LYS A 11 5.23 -10.34 -9.09
CA LYS A 11 3.78 -10.60 -8.93
C LYS A 11 3.37 -10.89 -7.48
N LEU A 12 4.31 -11.35 -6.65
CA LEU A 12 4.12 -11.62 -5.22
C LEU A 12 4.78 -10.55 -4.33
N GLY A 13 5.10 -9.40 -4.92
CA GLY A 13 6.13 -8.51 -4.41
C GLY A 13 5.64 -7.18 -3.84
N CYS A 14 4.47 -6.63 -4.17
CA CYS A 14 4.13 -5.23 -3.86
C CYS A 14 4.60 -4.73 -2.47
N ALA A 15 4.31 -5.48 -1.39
CA ALA A 15 4.78 -5.15 -0.04
C ALA A 15 6.32 -5.19 0.12
N ALA A 16 7.00 -6.19 -0.47
CA ALA A 16 8.46 -6.26 -0.49
C ALA A 16 9.14 -5.11 -1.25
N ALA A 17 8.53 -4.58 -2.31
CA ALA A 17 9.08 -3.43 -3.02
C ALA A 17 8.84 -2.16 -2.22
N LEU A 18 7.65 -2.03 -1.65
CA LEU A 18 7.35 -0.97 -0.72
C LEU A 18 8.35 -0.96 0.46
N SER A 19 8.70 -2.13 1.02
CA SER A 19 9.78 -2.25 2.01
C SER A 19 11.13 -1.76 1.50
N ASN A 20 11.45 -1.96 0.21
CA ASN A 20 12.71 -1.48 -0.35
C ASN A 20 12.72 0.04 -0.54
N VAL A 21 11.56 0.66 -0.81
CA VAL A 21 11.40 2.13 -0.80
C VAL A 21 11.55 2.69 0.61
N PHE A 22 11.07 1.96 1.61
CA PHE A 22 11.15 2.32 3.03
C PHE A 22 12.54 2.25 3.64
N LYS A 23 13.41 1.35 3.16
CA LYS A 23 14.78 1.19 3.69
C LYS A 23 15.62 2.47 3.62
N PRO A 24 15.74 3.17 2.47
CA PRO A 24 16.41 4.48 2.42
C PRO A 24 15.77 5.54 3.33
N ALA A 25 14.46 5.45 3.59
CA ALA A 25 13.75 6.34 4.50
C ALA A 25 13.94 5.98 5.99
N GLY A 26 14.78 4.99 6.31
CA GLY A 26 15.05 4.54 7.67
C GLY A 26 13.95 3.66 8.27
N ILE A 27 12.99 3.20 7.46
CA ILE A 27 11.89 2.33 7.88
C ILE A 27 12.30 0.86 7.63
N THR A 28 12.79 0.17 8.66
CA THR A 28 13.39 -1.18 8.57
C THR A 28 12.49 -2.32 9.04
N THR A 29 11.33 -2.02 9.62
CA THR A 29 10.47 -2.99 10.32
C THR A 29 9.72 -3.98 9.41
N VAL A 30 9.77 -3.81 8.08
CA VAL A 30 8.99 -4.62 7.15
C VAL A 30 9.77 -5.85 6.64
N GLY A 31 9.84 -6.88 7.47
CA GLY A 31 10.56 -8.13 7.17
C GLY A 31 9.78 -9.17 6.37
N ARG A 32 8.50 -8.95 6.02
CA ARG A 32 7.66 -9.93 5.32
C ARG A 32 6.92 -9.34 4.11
N PRO A 33 6.76 -10.11 3.00
CA PRO A 33 6.16 -9.64 1.76
C PRO A 33 4.61 -9.62 1.77
N LEU A 34 3.96 -9.59 2.93
CA LEU A 34 2.49 -9.63 3.02
C LEU A 34 1.94 -8.25 3.39
N VAL A 35 0.96 -7.77 2.62
CA VAL A 35 0.34 -6.44 2.80
C VAL A 35 -0.33 -6.32 4.17
N THR A 36 -0.99 -7.37 4.66
CA THR A 36 -1.56 -7.37 6.03
C THR A 36 -0.52 -7.30 7.14
N VAL A 37 0.63 -7.96 6.96
CA VAL A 37 1.72 -7.91 7.95
C VAL A 37 2.36 -6.53 7.93
N LEU A 38 2.63 -5.98 6.74
CA LEU A 38 3.09 -4.61 6.55
C LEU A 38 2.17 -3.63 7.28
N ARG A 39 0.85 -3.70 7.02
CA ARG A 39 -0.14 -2.86 7.69
C ARG A 39 -0.04 -2.95 9.22
N LYS A 40 -0.02 -4.18 9.76
CA LYS A 40 0.09 -4.40 11.22
C LYS A 40 1.38 -3.82 11.79
N GLN A 41 2.50 -3.94 11.08
CA GLN A 41 3.80 -3.43 11.52
C GLN A 41 3.89 -1.90 11.47
N LEU A 42 3.31 -1.27 10.44
CA LEU A 42 3.28 0.20 10.34
C LEU A 42 2.32 0.83 11.37
N LEU A 43 1.26 0.11 11.76
CA LEU A 43 0.26 0.58 12.73
C LEU A 43 0.57 0.18 14.18
N SER A 44 1.46 -0.78 14.44
CA SER A 44 1.71 -1.26 15.80
C SER A 44 2.37 -0.17 16.65
N LYS A 45 1.89 -0.04 17.89
CA LYS A 45 2.41 0.90 18.89
C LYS A 45 3.48 0.30 19.81
N GLY A 46 4.07 -0.86 19.48
CA GLY A 46 4.95 -1.57 20.41
C GLY A 46 5.98 -2.45 19.74
N GLY A 47 7.25 -2.07 19.91
CA GLY A 47 8.46 -2.80 19.53
C GLY A 47 9.69 -1.90 19.72
N GLN A 48 10.81 -2.46 20.15
CA GLN A 48 12.06 -1.77 20.57
C GLN A 48 12.76 -0.93 19.48
N ASP A 49 12.23 -0.89 18.27
CA ASP A 49 12.76 -0.11 17.15
C ASP A 49 11.99 1.20 16.94
N LYS A 50 12.72 2.28 16.68
CA LYS A 50 12.34 3.72 16.68
C LYS A 50 11.21 4.16 15.72
N LEU A 51 10.32 3.28 15.28
CA LEU A 51 9.24 3.55 14.31
C LEU A 51 7.83 3.35 14.88
N VAL A 52 7.71 3.45 16.21
CA VAL A 52 6.45 3.32 16.95
C VAL A 52 5.46 4.40 16.52
N GLY A 53 4.28 3.98 16.04
CA GLY A 53 3.15 4.90 15.81
C GLY A 53 3.37 5.94 14.72
N VAL A 54 4.26 5.68 13.75
CA VAL A 54 4.58 6.62 12.67
C VAL A 54 3.45 6.73 11.66
N PHE A 55 2.47 5.82 11.63
CA PHE A 55 1.38 5.90 10.65
C PHE A 55 -0.01 6.00 11.32
N SER A 56 -0.89 6.77 10.71
CA SER A 56 -2.34 6.74 10.95
C SER A 56 -3.06 6.08 9.78
N GLU A 57 -4.10 5.31 10.09
CA GLU A 57 -4.96 4.71 9.07
C GLU A 57 -6.16 5.59 8.75
N ILE A 58 -6.50 5.69 7.46
CA ILE A 58 -7.73 6.26 6.94
C ILE A 58 -8.41 5.20 6.09
N ILE A 59 -9.69 4.95 6.34
CA ILE A 59 -10.49 3.99 5.56
C ILE A 59 -11.14 4.75 4.41
N VAL A 60 -10.75 4.42 3.17
CA VAL A 60 -11.33 5.01 1.96
C VAL A 60 -12.54 4.18 1.50
N ARG A 61 -12.45 2.86 1.64
CA ARG A 61 -13.52 1.91 1.30
C ARG A 61 -13.50 0.69 2.20
N ASN A 62 -14.68 0.23 2.62
CA ASN A 62 -14.81 -0.91 3.54
C ASN A 62 -15.86 -1.95 3.10
N GLY A 63 -15.63 -2.59 1.96
CA GLY A 63 -16.44 -3.71 1.48
C GLY A 63 -17.59 -3.35 0.53
N GLU A 64 -17.79 -2.06 0.24
CA GLU A 64 -18.95 -1.55 -0.50
C GLU A 64 -18.53 -0.71 -1.71
N GLY A 65 -19.31 -0.79 -2.79
CA GLY A 65 -19.13 -0.01 -4.02
C GLY A 65 -18.33 -0.72 -5.12
N GLY A 66 -18.43 -0.18 -6.34
CA GLY A 66 -17.68 -0.63 -7.52
C GLY A 66 -16.42 0.22 -7.74
N GLU A 67 -16.56 1.34 -8.43
CA GLU A 67 -15.48 2.28 -8.73
C GLU A 67 -15.16 3.21 -7.55
N ILE A 68 -13.88 3.50 -7.31
CA ILE A 68 -13.44 4.34 -6.19
C ILE A 68 -14.00 5.74 -6.40
N SER A 69 -14.55 6.34 -5.34
CA SER A 69 -15.09 7.69 -5.47
C SER A 69 -13.97 8.72 -5.57
N ASP A 70 -13.94 9.48 -6.67
CA ASP A 70 -13.05 10.65 -6.83
C ASP A 70 -13.18 11.67 -5.70
N ALA A 71 -14.38 11.81 -5.13
CA ALA A 71 -14.61 12.68 -3.98
C ALA A 71 -13.88 12.17 -2.73
N ALA A 72 -13.89 10.86 -2.50
CA ALA A 72 -13.14 10.24 -1.40
C ALA A 72 -11.63 10.37 -1.63
N LEU A 73 -11.16 10.14 -2.86
CA LEU A 73 -9.76 10.35 -3.23
C LEU A 73 -9.30 11.79 -3.00
N ARG A 74 -10.13 12.77 -3.39
CA ARG A 74 -9.83 14.20 -3.20
C ARG A 74 -9.73 14.61 -1.74
N LYS A 75 -10.62 14.05 -0.93
CA LYS A 75 -10.72 14.36 0.50
C LYS A 75 -9.58 13.73 1.29
N ASP A 76 -9.31 12.46 1.02
CA ASP A 76 -8.54 11.62 1.93
C ASP A 76 -7.12 11.31 1.44
N CYS A 77 -6.84 11.33 0.12
CA CYS A 77 -5.51 10.99 -0.41
C CYS A 77 -4.56 12.18 -0.44
N LYS A 78 -3.31 11.96 -0.01
CA LYS A 78 -2.19 12.89 -0.14
C LYS A 78 -0.97 12.20 -0.76
N PRO A 79 -0.12 12.94 -1.50
CA PRO A 79 1.14 12.41 -1.97
C PRO A 79 1.99 11.86 -0.82
N GLY A 80 2.55 10.67 -1.00
CA GLY A 80 3.32 9.96 0.02
C GLY A 80 2.51 9.08 0.97
N ASP A 81 1.18 9.13 0.92
CA ASP A 81 0.35 8.13 1.63
C ASP A 81 0.58 6.74 1.04
N ILE A 82 0.50 5.73 1.89
CA ILE A 82 0.61 4.33 1.48
C ILE A 82 -0.78 3.81 1.19
N LEU A 83 -1.05 3.45 -0.06
CA LEU A 83 -2.30 2.82 -0.45
C LEU A 83 -2.23 1.32 -0.18
N LEU A 84 -3.22 0.79 0.53
CA LEU A 84 -3.41 -0.64 0.75
C LEU A 84 -4.79 -1.04 0.23
N ALA A 85 -4.84 -2.11 -0.55
CA ALA A 85 -6.08 -2.62 -1.14
C ALA A 85 -6.22 -4.12 -0.91
N PHE A 86 -7.44 -4.58 -0.63
CA PHE A 86 -7.73 -5.97 -0.25
C PHE A 86 -9.01 -6.47 -0.90
N SER A 87 -8.97 -7.71 -1.42
CA SER A 87 -10.12 -8.41 -2.01
C SER A 87 -11.07 -8.96 -0.95
N SER A 88 -10.62 -9.04 0.31
CA SER A 88 -11.40 -9.47 1.46
C SER A 88 -11.04 -8.62 2.67
N SER A 89 -11.77 -8.80 3.78
CA SER A 89 -11.55 -8.02 5.00
C SER A 89 -10.06 -7.95 5.39
N PRO A 90 -9.51 -6.75 5.67
CA PRO A 90 -8.10 -6.55 6.03
C PRO A 90 -7.70 -7.18 7.37
N ARG A 91 -8.64 -7.82 8.08
CA ARG A 91 -8.39 -8.64 9.27
C ARG A 91 -7.84 -10.03 8.91
N ASN A 92 -8.15 -10.53 7.72
CA ASN A 92 -7.73 -11.85 7.26
C ASN A 92 -6.31 -11.78 6.66
N LEU A 93 -5.49 -12.80 6.89
CA LEU A 93 -4.20 -12.90 6.21
C LEU A 93 -4.42 -12.93 4.70
N ASN A 94 -3.59 -12.18 3.98
CA ASN A 94 -3.65 -12.08 2.53
C ASN A 94 -2.33 -12.53 1.90
N GLY A 95 -2.44 -13.03 0.67
CA GLY A 95 -1.31 -13.46 -0.14
C GLY A 95 -1.69 -13.48 -1.61
N GLY A 96 -0.69 -13.39 -2.48
CA GLY A 96 -0.92 -13.34 -3.93
C GLY A 96 -1.73 -12.11 -4.36
N THR A 97 -2.66 -12.30 -5.28
CA THR A 97 -3.46 -11.23 -5.91
C THR A 97 -4.59 -10.68 -5.03
N SER A 98 -4.84 -11.31 -3.87
CA SER A 98 -5.90 -10.92 -2.92
C SER A 98 -5.66 -9.58 -2.22
N ALA A 99 -4.51 -8.96 -2.45
CA ALA A 99 -4.21 -7.62 -1.97
C ALA A 99 -3.08 -6.97 -2.75
N HIS A 100 -3.02 -5.65 -2.63
CA HIS A 100 -1.99 -4.84 -3.26
C HIS A 100 -1.65 -3.61 -2.45
N CYS A 101 -0.52 -3.00 -2.76
CA CYS A 101 -0.12 -1.76 -2.14
C CYS A 101 0.78 -0.92 -3.03
N GLY A 102 0.72 0.40 -2.83
CA GLY A 102 1.52 1.38 -3.54
C GLY A 102 1.67 2.67 -2.73
N ILE A 103 2.29 3.67 -3.33
CA ILE A 103 2.47 5.00 -2.74
C ILE A 103 1.71 6.01 -3.60
N MET A 104 0.85 6.81 -2.97
CA MET A 104 0.12 7.88 -3.64
C MET A 104 1.10 8.92 -4.20
N GLY A 105 0.98 9.22 -5.48
CA GLY A 105 1.73 10.26 -6.18
C GLY A 105 1.05 11.63 -6.09
N LYS A 106 1.61 12.61 -6.81
CA LYS A 106 0.93 13.89 -7.02
C LYS A 106 -0.23 13.69 -8.00
N CYS A 107 -1.41 14.22 -7.68
CA CYS A 107 -2.49 14.32 -8.63
C CYS A 107 -2.05 15.22 -9.80
N SER A 108 -2.14 14.71 -11.02
CA SER A 108 -1.93 15.49 -12.23
C SER A 108 -3.26 15.59 -12.96
N SER A 109 -3.72 16.81 -13.19
CA SER A 109 -4.83 17.07 -14.13
C SER A 109 -6.15 16.35 -13.82
N GLY A 110 -6.40 15.99 -12.55
CA GLY A 110 -7.62 15.29 -12.13
C GLY A 110 -7.47 13.78 -11.93
N SER A 111 -6.37 13.17 -12.38
CA SER A 111 -6.09 11.75 -12.17
C SER A 111 -5.26 11.52 -10.90
N TYR A 112 -5.67 10.55 -10.10
CA TYR A 112 -4.93 10.13 -8.90
C TYR A 112 -3.91 9.06 -9.28
N ILE A 113 -2.64 9.41 -9.09
CA ILE A 113 -1.52 8.57 -9.46
C ILE A 113 -1.07 7.71 -8.28
N VAL A 114 -0.70 6.46 -8.55
CA VAL A 114 -0.10 5.53 -7.60
C VAL A 114 1.20 4.97 -8.17
N TYR A 115 2.28 5.06 -7.40
CA TYR A 115 3.51 4.33 -7.65
C TYR A 115 3.38 2.94 -7.04
N THR A 116 3.26 1.93 -7.89
CA THR A 116 3.03 0.56 -7.45
C THR A 116 3.77 -0.44 -8.32
N ASN A 117 3.69 -1.69 -7.93
CA ASN A 117 4.17 -2.78 -8.73
C ASN A 117 3.13 -3.25 -9.74
N ASN A 118 3.47 -3.30 -11.02
CA ASN A 118 2.56 -3.86 -12.02
C ASN A 118 2.40 -5.38 -11.83
N TYR A 119 1.14 -5.88 -11.78
CA TYR A 119 0.85 -7.30 -11.61
C TYR A 119 1.35 -8.20 -12.74
N ILE A 120 1.63 -7.64 -13.92
CA ILE A 120 2.00 -8.40 -15.12
C ILE A 120 3.49 -8.76 -15.07
N ASP A 121 4.36 -7.79 -14.88
CA ASP A 121 5.81 -7.95 -14.97
C ASP A 121 6.51 -7.81 -13.61
N GLY A 122 5.82 -7.29 -12.60
CA GLY A 122 6.42 -7.03 -11.33
C GLY A 122 7.44 -5.88 -11.34
N ILE A 123 7.30 -4.91 -12.24
CA ILE A 123 8.10 -3.68 -12.29
C ILE A 123 7.39 -2.56 -11.53
N TRP A 124 8.16 -1.71 -10.85
CA TRP A 124 7.61 -0.52 -10.21
C TRP A 124 7.30 0.53 -11.26
N THR A 125 6.05 0.96 -11.33
CA THR A 125 5.55 1.89 -12.36
C THR A 125 4.60 2.91 -11.76
N GLU A 126 4.36 3.96 -12.53
CA GLU A 126 3.29 4.91 -12.31
C GLU A 126 2.02 4.40 -12.99
N ILE A 127 0.89 4.42 -12.28
CA ILE A 127 -0.44 4.14 -12.83
C ILE A 127 -1.48 5.11 -12.29
N GLU A 128 -2.60 5.23 -13.00
CA GLU A 128 -3.81 5.81 -12.44
C GLU A 128 -4.51 4.81 -11.51
N ILE A 129 -5.03 5.29 -10.38
CA ILE A 129 -5.60 4.44 -9.33
C ILE A 129 -6.73 3.55 -9.85
N HIS A 130 -7.59 4.07 -10.72
CA HIS A 130 -8.76 3.38 -11.27
C HIS A 130 -8.39 2.15 -12.10
N GLN A 131 -7.25 2.20 -12.78
CA GLN A 131 -6.78 1.11 -13.65
C GLN A 131 -6.50 -0.19 -12.89
N MET A 132 -6.28 -0.12 -11.58
CA MET A 132 -5.78 -1.25 -10.82
C MET A 132 -6.45 -1.45 -9.45
N PHE A 133 -6.98 -0.40 -8.85
CA PHE A 133 -7.48 -0.44 -7.48
C PHE A 133 -9.00 -0.49 -7.36
N ASP A 134 -9.76 -0.17 -8.42
CA ASP A 134 -11.23 -0.19 -8.38
C ASP A 134 -11.82 -1.57 -8.07
N CYS A 135 -11.16 -2.64 -8.53
CA CYS A 135 -11.60 -4.01 -8.29
C CYS A 135 -11.47 -4.46 -6.82
N TYR A 136 -10.82 -3.66 -5.96
CA TYR A 136 -10.67 -3.99 -4.55
C TYR A 136 -11.83 -3.40 -3.73
N PRO A 137 -12.58 -4.23 -2.99
CA PRO A 137 -13.67 -3.76 -2.13
C PRO A 137 -13.18 -3.09 -0.84
N TYR A 138 -11.94 -3.30 -0.41
CA TYR A 138 -11.39 -2.66 0.79
C TYR A 138 -10.17 -1.81 0.42
N LEU A 139 -10.23 -0.51 0.70
CA LEU A 139 -9.14 0.44 0.47
C LEU A 139 -8.84 1.23 1.74
N GLN A 140 -7.55 1.30 2.06
CA GLN A 140 -7.03 1.99 3.23
C GLN A 140 -5.81 2.81 2.84
N LEU A 141 -5.65 3.96 3.47
CA LEU A 141 -4.45 4.78 3.39
C LEU A 141 -3.71 4.71 4.72
N LEU A 142 -2.41 4.47 4.68
CA LEU A 142 -1.54 4.70 5.82
C LEU A 142 -0.77 6.00 5.59
N ARG A 143 -1.03 6.98 6.44
CA ARG A 143 -0.40 8.30 6.38
C ARG A 143 0.72 8.39 7.41
N PRO A 144 1.96 8.77 7.02
CA PRO A 144 2.99 9.13 7.98
C PRO A 144 2.49 10.28 8.87
N ARG A 145 2.51 10.08 10.19
CA ARG A 145 2.42 11.13 11.20
C ARG A 145 3.75 11.87 11.13
N GLY A 146 3.73 13.13 10.70
CA GLY A 146 4.91 13.99 10.74
C GLY A 146 5.51 14.01 12.14
N LYS A 147 6.84 14.11 12.21
CA LYS A 147 7.50 14.55 13.44
C LYS A 147 7.20 16.01 13.70
#